data_AF-A0A2W4IWR5-F1
#
_entry.id   AF-A0A2W4IWR5-F1
#
_cell.length_a   1.000
_cell.length_b   1.000
_cell.length_c   1.000
_cell.angle_alpha   90.00
_cell.angle_beta   90.00
_cell.angle_gamma   90.00
#
_symmetry.space_group_name_H-M   'P 1'
#
loop_
_entity.id
_entity.type
_entity.pdbx_description
1 polymer ?
#
loop_
_entity_poly.entity_id
_entity_poly.type
_entity_poly.pdbx_seq_one_letter_code
_entity_poly.pdbx_strand_id
1 'polypeptide(L)'
;PGARFAELAARRAERRPIIPVWLRSRRDAVRVITWEIEHAAYLAGYHASRSPLYAWRLTRHAPAGAWKLARGIAAWVSDAPGRAAIAEALAQKRPGEVAMLSERHDARVKSRTLTLLGAAVVLAVAGILVAQTPTPVQWATVAALTFALGAIGRPADRPVFDRPVIPPRVERLTSDVIVRALGSLGISELSKAAAKPNGIEFVAPITRDGPGWRAEINLPYGVTVSDVLERREKLASGLRRPLGCVWPEAVSEEHPGRLVLWVGDVEMRKARQPAWPLAKTGEVDLFQPVPYATDQRGQWVPITLMYASVIIGAFPRWGKLSSCGCWGLSAHWAPASSCACTTWEPRATWRRWSA
;
A
#
# COMPACT_ATOMS: atom_id res chain seq x y z
N PRO A 1 19.02 -0.17 43.75
CA PRO A 1 18.23 0.76 42.90
C PRO A 1 18.40 0.52 41.39
N GLY A 2 19.64 0.43 40.87
CA GLY A 2 19.92 0.29 39.44
C GLY A 2 19.37 -0.98 38.77
N ALA A 3 19.41 -2.13 39.45
CA ALA A 3 18.90 -3.39 38.91
C ALA A 3 17.39 -3.36 38.62
N ARG A 4 16.61 -2.71 39.49
CA ARG A 4 15.15 -2.57 39.33
C ARG A 4 14.80 -1.61 38.18
N PHE A 5 15.61 -0.56 37.97
CA PHE A 5 15.46 0.33 36.83
C PHE A 5 15.86 -0.34 35.51
N ALA A 6 16.92 -1.15 35.50
CA ALA A 6 17.31 -1.95 34.34
C ALA A 6 16.25 -3.01 34.00
N GLU A 7 15.68 -3.68 35.01
CA GLU A 7 14.57 -4.62 34.84
C GLU A 7 13.29 -3.95 34.34
N LEU A 8 12.95 -2.77 34.87
CA LEU A 8 11.82 -1.98 34.37
C LEU A 8 12.06 -1.43 32.96
N ALA A 9 13.30 -1.10 32.59
CA ALA A 9 13.69 -0.71 31.24
C ALA A 9 13.57 -1.88 30.26
N ALA A 10 14.05 -3.07 30.64
CA ALA A 10 13.89 -4.31 29.86
C ALA A 10 12.41 -4.66 29.66
N ARG A 11 11.59 -4.59 30.73
CA ARG A 11 10.14 -4.78 30.66
C ARG A 11 9.41 -3.68 29.87
N ARG A 12 10.01 -2.49 29.69
CA ARG A 12 9.50 -1.43 28.81
C ARG A 12 9.87 -1.67 27.36
N ALA A 13 11.04 -2.24 27.10
CA ALA A 13 11.49 -2.64 25.76
C ALA A 13 10.62 -3.77 25.17
N GLU A 14 10.13 -4.69 26.02
CA GLU A 14 9.16 -5.73 25.61
C GLU A 14 7.75 -5.18 25.31
N ARG A 15 7.40 -3.97 25.78
CA ARG A 15 6.05 -3.44 25.63
C ARG A 15 5.88 -2.79 24.27
N ARG A 16 4.94 -3.34 23.50
CA ARG A 16 4.48 -2.77 22.22
C ARG A 16 4.18 -1.28 22.40
N PRO A 17 4.73 -0.41 21.54
CA PRO A 17 4.43 1.01 21.62
C PRO A 17 2.95 1.25 21.30
N ILE A 18 2.22 1.78 22.28
CA ILE A 18 0.78 2.11 22.16
C ILE A 18 0.57 3.17 21.07
N ILE A 19 1.53 4.09 20.94
CA ILE A 19 1.52 5.14 19.92
C ILE A 19 2.43 4.69 18.76
N PRO A 20 1.87 4.58 17.53
CA PRO A 20 2.66 4.31 16.34
C PRO A 20 3.84 5.27 16.20
N VAL A 21 4.96 4.78 15.65
CA VAL A 21 6.21 5.57 15.55
C VAL A 21 6.00 6.87 14.79
N TRP A 22 5.20 6.85 13.72
CA TRP A 22 4.86 8.05 12.92
C TRP A 22 4.03 9.10 13.68
N LEU A 23 3.34 8.75 14.76
CA LEU A 23 2.58 9.68 15.61
C LEU A 23 3.44 10.35 16.68
N ARG A 24 4.68 9.89 16.88
CA ARG A 24 5.60 10.48 17.88
C ARG A 24 6.13 11.85 17.48
N SER A 25 6.10 12.15 16.18
CA SER A 25 6.60 13.40 15.61
C SER A 25 5.49 14.07 14.79
N ARG A 26 5.21 15.34 15.07
CA ARG A 26 4.23 16.12 14.29
C ARG A 26 4.59 16.14 12.80
N ARG A 27 5.88 16.22 12.49
CA ARG A 27 6.38 16.23 11.10
C ARG A 27 6.05 14.93 10.38
N ASP A 28 6.23 13.79 11.05
CA ASP A 28 5.96 12.49 10.44
C ASP A 28 4.46 12.20 10.35
N ALA A 29 3.69 12.65 11.35
CA ALA A 29 2.23 12.57 11.33
C ALA A 29 1.63 13.34 10.14
N VAL A 30 2.02 14.60 9.96
CA VAL A 30 1.56 15.42 8.81
C VAL A 30 1.90 14.74 7.49
N ARG A 31 3.11 14.20 7.35
CA ARG A 31 3.55 13.57 6.11
C ARG A 31 2.78 12.29 5.78
N VAL A 32 2.51 11.45 6.77
CA VAL A 32 1.69 10.25 6.57
C VAL A 32 0.27 10.64 6.18
N ILE A 33 -0.33 11.62 6.86
CA ILE A 33 -1.67 12.12 6.54
C ILE A 33 -1.72 12.72 5.13
N THR A 34 -0.76 13.58 4.76
CA THR A 34 -0.69 14.15 3.41
C THR A 34 -0.58 13.06 2.35
N TRP A 35 0.27 12.06 2.56
CA TRP A 35 0.39 10.94 1.63
C TRP A 35 -0.90 10.14 1.49
N GLU A 36 -1.59 9.84 2.60
CA GLU A 36 -2.87 9.11 2.57
C GLU A 36 -3.96 9.94 1.86
N ILE A 37 -3.97 11.27 2.06
CA ILE A 37 -4.88 12.18 1.35
C ILE A 37 -4.56 12.19 -0.15
N GLU A 38 -3.29 12.34 -0.55
CA GLU A 38 -2.86 12.31 -1.95
C GLU A 38 -3.22 10.98 -2.62
N HIS A 39 -3.01 9.87 -1.92
CA HIS A 39 -3.36 8.53 -2.41
C HIS A 39 -4.87 8.37 -2.58
N ALA A 40 -5.67 8.76 -1.57
CA ALA A 40 -7.12 8.71 -1.64
C ALA A 40 -7.67 9.65 -2.73
N ALA A 41 -7.09 10.84 -2.89
CA ALA A 41 -7.45 11.79 -3.93
C ALA A 41 -7.12 11.25 -5.32
N TYR A 42 -5.98 10.57 -5.49
CA TYR A 42 -5.64 9.90 -6.75
C TYR A 42 -6.64 8.79 -7.09
N LEU A 43 -6.98 7.93 -6.13
CA LEU A 43 -7.97 6.87 -6.32
C LEU A 43 -9.36 7.44 -6.65
N ALA A 44 -9.79 8.45 -5.89
CA ALA A 44 -11.05 9.14 -6.12
C ALA A 44 -11.07 9.78 -7.51
N GLY A 45 -10.02 10.51 -7.90
CA GLY A 45 -9.89 11.12 -9.23
C GLY A 45 -9.83 10.10 -10.36
N TYR A 46 -9.14 8.97 -10.15
CA TYR A 46 -9.06 7.88 -11.13
C TYR A 46 -10.42 7.25 -11.41
N HIS A 47 -11.22 7.00 -10.36
CA HIS A 47 -12.56 6.45 -10.51
C HIS A 47 -13.58 7.50 -10.93
N ALA A 48 -13.47 8.75 -10.47
CA ALA A 48 -14.34 9.85 -10.87
C ALA A 48 -14.22 10.15 -12.36
N SER A 49 -12.99 10.24 -12.89
CA SER A 49 -12.74 10.43 -14.33
C SER A 49 -13.25 9.29 -15.20
N ARG A 50 -13.36 8.06 -14.65
CA ARG A 50 -13.91 6.88 -15.33
C ARG A 50 -15.37 6.59 -14.99
N SER A 51 -15.99 7.36 -14.10
CA SER A 51 -17.38 7.16 -13.72
C SER A 51 -18.35 7.21 -14.91
N PRO A 52 -18.15 8.05 -15.96
CA PRO A 52 -19.00 8.00 -17.15
C PRO A 52 -18.87 6.69 -17.92
N LEU A 53 -17.65 6.14 -17.99
CA LEU A 53 -17.39 4.85 -18.65
C LEU A 53 -18.04 3.69 -17.87
N TYR A 54 -17.95 3.70 -16.54
CA TYR A 54 -18.60 2.69 -15.69
C TYR A 54 -20.13 2.77 -15.80
N ALA A 55 -20.68 3.99 -15.79
CA ALA A 55 -22.10 4.21 -16.01
C ALA A 55 -22.56 3.68 -17.38
N TRP A 56 -21.82 3.98 -18.45
CA TRP A 56 -22.12 3.47 -19.79
C TRP A 56 -22.09 1.94 -19.86
N ARG A 57 -21.06 1.30 -19.28
CA ARG A 57 -20.94 -0.17 -19.22
C ARG A 57 -22.14 -0.79 -18.51
N LEU A 58 -22.56 -0.23 -17.36
CA LEU A 58 -23.72 -0.73 -16.61
C LEU A 58 -25.02 -0.53 -17.38
N THR A 59 -25.25 0.66 -17.95
CA THR A 59 -26.46 0.96 -18.73
C THR A 59 -26.60 0.04 -19.94
N ARG A 60 -25.50 -0.25 -20.65
CA ARG A 60 -25.50 -1.21 -21.77
C ARG A 60 -25.91 -2.62 -21.35
N HIS A 61 -25.61 -3.03 -20.13
CA HIS A 61 -25.95 -4.35 -19.60
C HIS A 61 -27.33 -4.41 -18.94
N ALA A 62 -27.99 -3.26 -18.70
CA ALA A 62 -29.28 -3.21 -18.04
C ALA A 62 -30.39 -4.03 -18.75
N PRO A 63 -30.53 -4.01 -20.10
CA PRO A 63 -31.52 -4.84 -20.79
C PRO A 63 -31.29 -6.34 -20.59
N ALA A 64 -30.03 -6.79 -20.62
CA ALA A 64 -29.67 -8.19 -20.38
C ALA A 64 -29.96 -8.60 -18.93
N GLY A 65 -29.76 -7.70 -17.97
CA GLY A 65 -30.12 -7.92 -16.57
C GLY A 65 -31.62 -8.02 -16.35
N ALA A 66 -32.39 -7.12 -16.98
CA ALA A 66 -33.84 -7.16 -16.97
C ALA A 66 -34.36 -8.48 -17.55
N TRP A 67 -33.80 -8.94 -18.68
CA TRP A 67 -34.15 -10.24 -19.26
C TRP A 67 -33.81 -11.42 -18.34
N LYS A 68 -32.61 -11.43 -17.73
CA LYS A 68 -32.21 -12.49 -16.78
C LYS A 68 -33.14 -12.53 -15.57
N LEU A 69 -33.48 -11.37 -15.02
CA LEU A 69 -34.39 -11.24 -13.88
C LEU A 69 -35.79 -11.70 -14.25
N ALA A 70 -36.34 -11.23 -15.38
CA ALA A 70 -37.66 -11.62 -15.86
C ALA A 70 -37.74 -13.12 -16.13
N ARG A 71 -36.73 -13.71 -16.78
CA ARG A 71 -36.65 -15.16 -17.01
C ARG A 71 -36.53 -15.94 -15.70
N GLY A 72 -35.77 -15.43 -14.73
CA GLY A 72 -35.64 -16.02 -13.40
C GLY A 72 -36.97 -16.03 -12.64
N ILE A 73 -37.68 -14.90 -12.63
CA ILE A 73 -39.01 -14.77 -12.04
C ILE A 73 -40.01 -15.69 -12.74
N ALA A 74 -40.03 -15.70 -14.09
CA ALA A 74 -40.91 -16.57 -14.86
C ALA A 74 -40.63 -18.05 -14.57
N ALA A 75 -39.36 -18.46 -14.51
CA ALA A 75 -38.97 -19.83 -14.17
C ALA A 75 -39.34 -20.21 -12.73
N TRP A 76 -39.24 -19.25 -11.79
CA TRP A 76 -39.61 -19.45 -10.39
C TRP A 76 -41.13 -19.55 -10.20
N VAL A 77 -41.90 -18.61 -10.77
CA VAL A 77 -43.37 -18.62 -10.70
C VAL A 77 -43.94 -19.87 -11.36
N SER A 78 -43.45 -20.21 -12.56
CA SER A 78 -43.89 -21.40 -13.28
C SER A 78 -43.30 -22.71 -12.75
N ASP A 79 -42.61 -22.69 -11.61
CA ASP A 79 -41.99 -23.84 -10.96
C ASP A 79 -41.31 -24.79 -11.96
N ALA A 80 -40.39 -24.23 -12.76
CA ALA A 80 -39.73 -24.94 -13.86
C ALA A 80 -39.14 -26.32 -13.48
N PRO A 81 -38.50 -26.50 -12.29
CA PRO A 81 -38.05 -27.82 -11.84
C PRO A 81 -39.20 -28.80 -11.58
N GLY A 82 -40.33 -28.32 -11.03
CA GLY A 82 -41.52 -29.14 -10.82
C GLY A 82 -42.17 -29.59 -12.13
N ARG A 83 -42.22 -28.73 -13.14
CA ARG A 83 -42.67 -29.11 -14.50
C ARG A 83 -41.79 -30.18 -15.12
N ALA A 84 -40.47 -30.11 -14.93
CA ALA A 84 -39.54 -31.14 -15.42
C ALA A 84 -39.78 -32.48 -14.71
N ALA A 85 -39.99 -32.47 -13.39
CA ALA A 85 -40.30 -33.68 -12.62
C ALA A 85 -41.64 -34.32 -13.03
N ILE A 86 -42.67 -33.51 -13.33
CA ILE A 86 -43.95 -34.02 -13.85
C ILE A 86 -43.77 -34.65 -15.23
N ALA A 87 -43.01 -34.00 -16.12
CA ALA A 87 -42.71 -34.53 -17.46
C ALA A 87 -41.96 -35.87 -17.40
N GLU A 88 -41.02 -36.00 -16.46
CA GLU A 88 -40.30 -37.26 -16.21
C GLU A 88 -41.21 -38.36 -15.66
N ALA A 89 -42.06 -38.05 -14.68
CA ALA A 89 -43.02 -39.01 -14.12
C ALA A 89 -44.05 -39.50 -15.16
N LEU A 90 -44.47 -38.62 -16.08
CA LEU A 90 -45.29 -38.96 -17.24
C LEU A 90 -44.56 -39.91 -18.19
N ALA A 91 -43.30 -39.64 -18.50
CA ALA A 91 -42.47 -40.52 -19.34
C ALA A 91 -42.28 -41.92 -18.73
N GLN A 92 -42.20 -42.00 -17.39
CA GLN A 92 -42.09 -43.26 -16.65
C GLN A 92 -43.43 -43.97 -16.41
N LYS A 93 -44.55 -43.43 -16.91
CA LYS A 93 -45.92 -43.98 -16.79
C LYS A 93 -46.36 -44.25 -15.33
N ARG A 94 -46.06 -43.32 -14.42
CA ARG A 94 -46.44 -43.41 -12.98
C ARG A 94 -47.60 -42.47 -12.64
N PRO A 95 -48.86 -42.87 -12.87
CA PRO A 95 -50.00 -41.94 -12.77
C PRO A 95 -50.22 -41.37 -11.36
N GLY A 96 -49.96 -42.16 -10.31
CA GLY A 96 -50.08 -41.70 -8.91
C GLY A 96 -49.06 -40.62 -8.53
N GLU A 97 -47.82 -40.73 -9.02
CA GLU A 97 -46.78 -39.69 -8.82
C GLU A 97 -47.12 -38.42 -9.60
N VAL A 98 -47.67 -38.53 -10.82
CA VAL A 98 -48.08 -37.39 -11.64
C VAL A 98 -49.18 -36.57 -10.97
N ALA A 99 -50.19 -37.22 -10.39
CA ALA A 99 -51.28 -36.53 -9.68
C ALA A 99 -50.75 -35.76 -8.47
N MET A 100 -49.95 -36.42 -7.62
CA MET A 100 -49.34 -35.79 -6.44
C MET A 100 -48.39 -34.64 -6.80
N LEU A 101 -47.55 -34.80 -7.83
CA LEU A 101 -46.61 -33.75 -8.27
C LEU A 101 -47.34 -32.56 -8.89
N SER A 102 -48.42 -32.79 -9.63
CA SER A 102 -49.28 -31.75 -10.20
C SER A 102 -49.96 -30.92 -9.11
N GLU A 103 -50.56 -31.55 -8.10
CA GLU A 103 -51.18 -30.82 -6.97
C GLU A 103 -50.16 -29.94 -6.22
N ARG A 104 -48.96 -30.49 -5.96
CA ARG A 104 -47.88 -29.73 -5.31
C ARG A 104 -47.35 -28.60 -6.20
N HIS A 105 -47.32 -28.80 -7.51
CA HIS A 105 -46.97 -27.78 -8.49
C HIS A 105 -47.98 -26.64 -8.47
N ASP A 106 -49.27 -26.94 -8.59
CA ASP A 106 -50.36 -25.95 -8.59
C ASP A 106 -50.39 -25.13 -7.30
N ALA A 107 -50.21 -25.79 -6.15
CA ALA A 107 -50.10 -25.11 -4.85
C ALA A 107 -48.91 -24.14 -4.80
N ARG A 108 -47.74 -24.55 -5.30
CA ARG A 108 -46.54 -23.68 -5.37
C ARG A 108 -46.74 -22.54 -6.36
N VAL A 109 -47.27 -22.80 -7.56
CA VAL A 109 -47.55 -21.77 -8.56
C VAL A 109 -48.54 -20.75 -8.02
N LYS A 110 -49.64 -21.20 -7.38
CA LYS A 110 -50.63 -20.30 -6.77
C LYS A 110 -50.00 -19.44 -5.67
N SER A 111 -49.26 -20.04 -4.74
CA SER A 111 -48.57 -19.32 -3.67
C SER A 111 -47.56 -18.31 -4.22
N ARG A 112 -46.69 -18.73 -5.15
CA ARG A 112 -45.67 -17.86 -5.79
C ARG A 112 -46.30 -16.75 -6.63
N THR A 113 -47.41 -17.01 -7.30
CA THR A 113 -48.16 -15.99 -8.05
C THR A 113 -48.75 -14.94 -7.11
N LEU A 114 -49.35 -15.36 -5.99
CA LEU A 114 -49.84 -14.43 -4.96
C LEU A 114 -48.69 -13.60 -4.35
N THR A 115 -47.53 -14.22 -4.10
CA THR A 115 -46.33 -13.49 -3.65
C THR A 115 -45.85 -12.48 -4.69
N LEU A 116 -45.83 -12.85 -5.98
CA LEU A 116 -45.44 -11.93 -7.06
C LEU A 116 -46.41 -10.75 -7.18
N LEU A 117 -47.72 -11.00 -7.09
CA LEU A 117 -48.75 -9.95 -7.09
C LEU A 117 -48.57 -9.00 -5.89
N GLY A 118 -48.37 -9.55 -4.69
CA GLY A 118 -48.08 -8.75 -3.50
C GLY A 118 -46.83 -7.89 -3.66
N ALA A 119 -45.75 -8.46 -4.19
CA ALA A 119 -44.52 -7.72 -4.48
C ALA A 119 -44.74 -6.63 -5.55
N ALA A 120 -45.55 -6.89 -6.58
CA ALA A 120 -45.89 -5.91 -7.60
C ALA A 120 -46.67 -4.71 -7.02
N VAL A 121 -47.61 -4.95 -6.09
CA VAL A 121 -48.32 -3.89 -5.37
C VAL A 121 -47.34 -3.03 -4.55
N VAL A 122 -46.43 -3.67 -3.80
CA VAL A 122 -45.42 -2.94 -3.02
C VAL A 122 -44.51 -2.09 -3.92
N LEU A 123 -44.07 -2.62 -5.07
CA LEU A 123 -43.27 -1.88 -6.04
C LEU A 123 -44.04 -0.71 -6.67
N ALA A 124 -45.34 -0.88 -6.94
CA ALA A 124 -46.19 0.19 -7.46
C ALA A 124 -46.35 1.34 -6.44
N VAL A 125 -46.60 1.00 -5.17
CA VAL A 125 -46.66 1.99 -4.08
C VAL A 125 -45.31 2.71 -3.92
N ALA A 126 -44.20 1.99 -3.94
CA ALA A 126 -42.86 2.58 -3.89
C ALA A 126 -42.60 3.53 -5.07
N GLY A 127 -43.05 3.17 -6.28
CA GLY A 127 -42.95 4.02 -7.47
C GLY A 127 -43.74 5.33 -7.33
N ILE A 128 -44.96 5.27 -6.77
CA ILE A 128 -45.78 6.46 -6.48
C ILE A 128 -45.10 7.36 -5.45
N LEU A 129 -44.53 6.78 -4.38
CA LEU A 129 -43.80 7.55 -3.36
C LEU A 129 -42.57 8.25 -3.96
N VAL A 130 -41.81 7.57 -4.83
CA VAL A 130 -40.67 8.17 -5.53
C VAL A 130 -41.12 9.31 -6.46
N ALA A 131 -42.26 9.19 -7.13
CA ALA A 131 -42.79 10.24 -8.00
C ALA A 131 -43.14 11.55 -7.24
N GLN A 132 -43.37 11.47 -5.92
CA GLN A 132 -43.60 12.63 -5.06
C GLN A 132 -42.29 13.28 -4.55
N THR A 133 -41.13 12.69 -4.84
CA THR A 133 -39.82 13.24 -4.41
C THR A 133 -39.27 14.26 -5.40
N PRO A 134 -38.30 15.12 -4.98
CA PRO A 134 -37.65 16.07 -5.88
C PRO A 134 -37.01 15.40 -7.10
N THR A 135 -37.00 16.10 -8.25
CA THR A 135 -36.47 15.61 -9.53
C THR A 135 -35.08 14.95 -9.44
N PRO A 136 -34.09 15.47 -8.67
CA PRO A 136 -32.80 14.79 -8.50
C PRO A 136 -32.91 13.39 -7.87
N VAL A 137 -33.85 13.19 -6.94
CA VAL A 137 -34.08 11.91 -6.26
C VAL A 137 -34.74 10.91 -7.21
N GLN A 138 -35.64 11.37 -8.08
CA GLN A 138 -36.23 10.54 -9.14
C GLN A 138 -35.16 10.03 -10.12
N TRP A 139 -34.31 10.92 -10.63
CA TRP A 139 -33.20 10.52 -11.51
C TRP A 139 -32.20 9.61 -10.82
N ALA A 140 -31.87 9.86 -9.54
CA ALA A 140 -31.02 8.97 -8.77
C ALA A 140 -31.63 7.57 -8.61
N THR A 141 -32.94 7.47 -8.42
CA THR A 141 -33.65 6.19 -8.32
C THR A 141 -33.63 5.43 -9.65
N VAL A 142 -33.90 6.11 -10.77
CA VAL A 142 -33.82 5.52 -12.12
C VAL A 142 -32.40 5.05 -12.43
N ALA A 143 -31.39 5.86 -12.10
CA ALA A 143 -29.99 5.50 -12.26
C ALA A 143 -29.62 4.28 -11.41
N ALA A 144 -30.04 4.25 -10.14
CA ALA A 144 -29.78 3.12 -9.24
C ALA A 144 -30.41 1.81 -9.75
N LEU A 145 -31.67 1.85 -10.21
CA LEU A 145 -32.34 0.70 -10.81
C LEU A 145 -31.64 0.24 -12.10
N THR A 146 -31.26 1.17 -12.95
CA THR A 146 -30.53 0.87 -14.20
C THR A 146 -29.18 0.23 -13.90
N PHE A 147 -28.44 0.75 -12.92
CA PHE A 147 -27.15 0.19 -12.51
C PHE A 147 -27.29 -1.18 -11.83
N ALA A 148 -28.33 -1.39 -11.02
CA ALA A 148 -28.63 -2.69 -10.41
C ALA A 148 -28.92 -3.75 -11.49
N LEU A 149 -29.76 -3.42 -12.48
CA LEU A 149 -30.03 -4.29 -13.62
C LEU A 149 -28.74 -4.53 -14.43
N GLY A 150 -27.94 -3.49 -14.68
CA GLY A 150 -26.63 -3.62 -15.32
C GLY A 150 -25.69 -4.59 -14.59
N ALA A 151 -25.67 -4.53 -13.26
CA ALA A 151 -24.85 -5.39 -12.42
C ALA A 151 -25.30 -6.87 -12.43
N ILE A 152 -26.60 -7.14 -12.58
CA ILE A 152 -27.15 -8.49 -12.79
C ILE A 152 -26.90 -8.99 -14.21
N GLY A 153 -26.97 -8.08 -15.19
CA GLY A 153 -26.79 -8.35 -16.61
C GLY A 153 -25.36 -8.72 -17.00
N ARG A 154 -24.36 -8.26 -16.23
CA ARG A 154 -22.94 -8.41 -16.56
C ARG A 154 -22.50 -9.88 -16.74
N PRO A 155 -21.59 -10.18 -17.69
CA PRO A 155 -20.90 -11.46 -17.76
C PRO A 155 -19.92 -11.61 -16.58
N ALA A 156 -19.73 -12.84 -16.09
CA ALA A 156 -18.86 -13.11 -14.94
C ALA A 156 -17.40 -12.67 -15.18
N ASP A 157 -16.94 -12.72 -16.43
CA ASP A 157 -15.52 -12.55 -16.79
C ASP A 157 -15.12 -11.11 -17.13
N ARG A 158 -16.04 -10.12 -17.07
CA ARG A 158 -15.70 -8.71 -17.32
C ARG A 158 -15.98 -7.84 -16.10
N PRO A 159 -14.95 -7.44 -15.33
CA PRO A 159 -15.13 -6.52 -14.22
C PRO A 159 -15.58 -5.14 -14.73
N VAL A 160 -16.55 -4.53 -14.04
CA VAL A 160 -17.08 -3.20 -14.39
C VAL A 160 -16.06 -2.11 -14.07
N PHE A 161 -15.38 -2.26 -12.92
CA PHE A 161 -14.39 -1.34 -12.43
C PHE A 161 -13.01 -1.72 -12.95
N ASP A 162 -12.34 -0.76 -13.59
CA ASP A 162 -10.95 -0.93 -13.97
C ASP A 162 -10.10 -0.83 -12.70
N ARG A 163 -9.12 -1.74 -12.57
CA ARG A 163 -8.17 -1.69 -11.46
C ARG A 163 -7.21 -0.52 -11.72
N PRO A 164 -7.05 0.43 -10.79
CA PRO A 164 -6.04 1.45 -10.93
C PRO A 164 -4.67 0.76 -11.01
N VAL A 165 -3.94 1.02 -12.09
CA VAL A 165 -2.55 0.60 -12.21
C VAL A 165 -1.74 1.54 -11.32
N ILE A 166 -1.66 1.18 -10.05
CA ILE A 166 -0.80 1.87 -9.10
C ILE A 166 0.64 1.53 -9.51
N PRO A 167 1.49 2.51 -9.87
CA PRO A 167 2.89 2.24 -10.14
C PRO A 167 3.45 1.48 -8.95
N PRO A 168 4.27 0.42 -9.15
CA PRO A 168 4.76 -0.42 -8.06
C PRO A 168 5.25 0.44 -6.90
N ARG A 169 5.99 1.51 -7.19
CA ARG A 169 6.52 2.52 -6.23
C ARG A 169 5.54 2.98 -5.13
N VAL A 170 4.23 3.00 -5.38
CA VAL A 170 3.19 3.51 -4.43
C VAL A 170 2.41 2.37 -3.76
N GLU A 171 2.68 1.11 -4.11
CA GLU A 171 2.04 -0.03 -3.47
C GLU A 171 2.46 -0.13 -1.99
N ARG A 172 1.46 -0.36 -1.12
CA ARG A 172 1.69 -0.55 0.32
C ARG A 172 2.60 -1.76 0.55
N LEU A 173 3.55 -1.63 1.47
CA LEU A 173 4.40 -2.74 1.85
C LEU A 173 3.59 -3.71 2.72
N THR A 174 3.26 -4.88 2.17
CA THR A 174 2.55 -5.95 2.90
C THR A 174 3.48 -7.07 3.30
N SER A 175 3.08 -7.85 4.31
CA SER A 175 3.84 -9.01 4.78
C SER A 175 4.08 -10.01 3.64
N ASP A 176 3.07 -10.28 2.81
CA ASP A 176 3.17 -11.21 1.69
C ASP A 176 4.21 -10.78 0.65
N VAL A 177 4.31 -9.47 0.37
CA VAL A 177 5.29 -8.91 -0.57
C VAL A 177 6.70 -9.09 -0.02
N ILE A 178 6.91 -8.85 1.28
CA ILE A 178 8.22 -9.04 1.91
C ILE A 178 8.60 -10.52 1.95
N VAL A 179 7.69 -11.41 2.37
CA VAL A 179 7.94 -12.86 2.42
C VAL A 179 8.29 -13.39 1.03
N ARG A 180 7.55 -12.97 -0.01
CA ARG A 180 7.85 -13.31 -1.40
C ARG A 180 9.22 -12.79 -1.84
N ALA A 181 9.56 -11.55 -1.50
CA ALA A 181 10.85 -10.95 -1.85
C ALA A 181 12.01 -11.66 -1.15
N LEU A 182 11.89 -11.96 0.14
CA LEU A 182 12.89 -12.72 0.90
C LEU A 182 13.06 -14.14 0.34
N GLY A 183 11.96 -14.81 -0.04
CA GLY A 183 12.01 -16.13 -0.68
C GLY A 183 12.72 -16.11 -2.03
N SER A 184 12.73 -14.98 -2.74
CA SER A 184 13.38 -14.81 -4.05
C SER A 184 14.89 -14.56 -3.99
N LEU A 185 15.47 -14.40 -2.79
CA LEU A 185 16.90 -14.12 -2.63
C LEU A 185 17.81 -15.31 -3.00
N GLY A 186 17.25 -16.51 -3.10
CA GLY A 186 18.02 -17.74 -3.38
C GLY A 186 18.86 -18.21 -2.20
N ILE A 187 18.40 -17.93 -0.97
CA ILE A 187 18.93 -18.50 0.27
C ILE A 187 17.98 -19.63 0.65
N SER A 188 18.47 -20.87 0.72
CA SER A 188 17.64 -22.08 0.87
C SER A 188 16.69 -22.00 2.05
N GLU A 189 17.17 -21.52 3.20
CA GLU A 189 16.38 -21.42 4.43
C GLU A 189 15.29 -20.35 4.34
N LEU A 190 15.54 -19.24 3.63
CA LEU A 190 14.49 -18.22 3.38
C LEU A 190 13.44 -18.71 2.40
N SER A 191 13.84 -19.41 1.33
CA SER A 191 12.88 -19.97 0.38
C SER A 191 11.99 -21.04 1.03
N LYS A 192 12.57 -21.89 1.90
CA LYS A 192 11.80 -22.86 2.71
C LYS A 192 10.85 -22.17 3.69
N ALA A 193 11.30 -21.12 4.37
CA ALA A 193 10.48 -20.35 5.29
C ALA A 193 9.32 -19.63 4.57
N ALA A 194 9.59 -19.05 3.40
CA ALA A 194 8.58 -18.35 2.60
C ALA A 194 7.50 -19.29 2.02
N ALA A 195 7.80 -20.58 1.85
CA ALA A 195 6.85 -21.58 1.38
C ALA A 195 5.85 -22.03 2.47
N LYS A 196 6.17 -21.83 3.75
CA LYS A 196 5.32 -22.22 4.88
C LYS A 196 4.37 -21.07 5.26
N PRO A 197 3.09 -21.35 5.58
CA PRO A 197 2.22 -20.35 6.18
C PRO A 197 2.83 -19.91 7.52
N ASN A 198 3.10 -18.61 7.68
CA ASN A 198 3.76 -17.99 8.84
C ASN A 198 5.22 -18.45 9.09
N GLY A 199 5.95 -18.90 8.07
CA GLY A 199 7.35 -19.32 8.25
C GLY A 199 8.35 -18.18 8.52
N ILE A 200 7.94 -16.92 8.34
CA ILE A 200 8.71 -15.73 8.67
C ILE A 200 7.94 -14.94 9.73
N GLU A 201 8.56 -14.73 10.89
CA GLU A 201 7.94 -14.05 12.02
C GLU A 201 8.14 -12.53 11.92
N PHE A 202 7.04 -11.79 11.99
CA PHE A 202 7.04 -10.33 12.07
C PHE A 202 6.92 -9.91 13.53
N VAL A 203 7.97 -9.27 14.05
CA VAL A 203 8.02 -8.88 15.47
C VAL A 203 7.11 -7.68 15.75
N ALA A 204 7.01 -6.78 14.77
CA ALA A 204 6.15 -5.61 14.83
C ALA A 204 5.28 -5.52 13.56
N PRO A 205 4.06 -4.96 13.66
CA PRO A 205 3.28 -4.65 12.47
C PRO A 205 4.06 -3.69 11.57
N ILE A 206 3.91 -3.86 10.25
CA ILE A 206 4.52 -2.97 9.28
C ILE A 206 3.94 -1.57 9.49
N THR A 207 4.79 -0.61 9.81
CA THR A 207 4.36 0.75 10.13
C THR A 207 5.05 1.77 9.23
N ARG A 208 4.41 2.92 9.08
CA ARG A 208 5.03 4.08 8.44
C ARG A 208 6.14 4.63 9.33
N ASP A 209 7.29 4.90 8.73
CA ASP A 209 8.44 5.51 9.39
C ASP A 209 9.15 6.47 8.43
N GLY A 210 8.91 7.77 8.61
CA GLY A 210 9.38 8.80 7.69
C GLY A 210 8.84 8.63 6.26
N PRO A 211 9.68 8.82 5.19
CA PRO A 211 9.30 8.67 3.78
C PRO A 211 9.26 7.21 3.33
N GLY A 212 8.73 6.32 4.17
CA GLY A 212 8.80 4.89 3.90
C GLY A 212 8.06 4.02 4.90
N TRP A 213 8.33 2.74 4.79
CA TRP A 213 7.80 1.67 5.61
C TRP A 213 8.92 1.00 6.38
N ARG A 214 8.65 0.66 7.64
CA ARG A 214 9.53 -0.13 8.49
C ARG A 214 8.86 -1.47 8.80
N ALA A 215 9.58 -2.55 8.55
CA ALA A 215 9.18 -3.90 8.92
C ALA A 215 10.29 -4.53 9.78
N GLU A 216 9.91 -5.12 10.91
CA GLU A 216 10.84 -5.83 11.79
C GLU A 216 10.55 -7.32 11.73
N ILE A 217 11.57 -8.10 11.38
CA ILE A 217 11.42 -9.49 10.97
C ILE A 217 12.50 -10.31 11.65
N ASN A 218 12.11 -11.49 12.15
CA ASN A 218 13.05 -12.51 12.56
C ASN A 218 13.35 -13.43 11.37
N LEU A 219 14.61 -13.46 10.97
CA LEU A 219 15.08 -14.37 9.93
C LEU A 219 15.12 -15.81 10.46
N PRO A 220 14.92 -16.83 9.59
CA PRO A 220 15.07 -18.22 9.96
C PRO A 220 16.48 -18.51 10.51
N TYR A 221 16.57 -19.56 11.35
CA TYR A 221 17.84 -19.99 11.92
C TYR A 221 18.91 -20.22 10.84
N GLY A 222 20.12 -19.72 11.10
CA GLY A 222 21.26 -19.84 10.19
C GLY A 222 21.34 -18.77 9.09
N VAL A 223 20.37 -17.85 9.00
CA VAL A 223 20.42 -16.71 8.08
C VAL A 223 20.69 -15.41 8.86
N THR A 224 21.69 -14.66 8.43
CA THR A 224 22.06 -13.39 9.04
C THR A 224 21.57 -12.19 8.21
N VAL A 225 21.48 -11.03 8.84
CA VAL A 225 21.19 -9.78 8.12
C VAL A 225 22.27 -9.46 7.08
N SER A 226 23.53 -9.84 7.33
CA SER A 226 24.63 -9.68 6.38
C SER A 226 24.37 -10.43 5.07
N ASP A 227 23.84 -11.66 5.14
CA ASP A 227 23.49 -12.44 3.94
C ASP A 227 22.41 -11.75 3.10
N VAL A 228 21.46 -11.08 3.76
CA VAL A 228 20.40 -10.30 3.10
C VAL A 228 20.96 -9.00 2.52
N LEU A 229 21.89 -8.35 3.23
CA LEU A 229 22.58 -7.14 2.80
C LEU A 229 23.43 -7.36 1.55
N GLU A 230 24.19 -8.46 1.48
CA GLU A 230 24.96 -8.83 0.29
C GLU A 230 24.05 -9.04 -0.93
N ARG A 231 22.82 -9.51 -0.71
CA ARG A 231 21.82 -9.76 -1.76
C ARG A 231 20.80 -8.63 -1.90
N ARG A 232 21.12 -7.43 -1.41
CA ARG A 232 20.21 -6.27 -1.42
C ARG A 232 19.67 -5.92 -2.81
N GLU A 233 20.45 -6.10 -3.87
CA GLU A 233 19.98 -5.86 -5.25
C GLU A 233 18.86 -6.84 -5.65
N LYS A 234 19.02 -8.12 -5.32
CA LYS A 234 17.98 -9.14 -5.52
C LYS A 234 16.76 -8.84 -4.65
N LEU A 235 16.96 -8.37 -3.42
CA LEU A 235 15.86 -7.96 -2.54
C LEU A 235 15.06 -6.79 -3.15
N ALA A 236 15.76 -5.78 -3.66
CA ALA A 236 15.13 -4.63 -4.32
C ALA A 236 14.34 -5.05 -5.57
N SER A 237 14.89 -5.97 -6.36
CA SER A 237 14.19 -6.59 -7.49
C SER A 237 12.94 -7.36 -7.05
N GLY A 238 13.04 -8.18 -6.00
CA GLY A 238 11.92 -8.93 -5.43
C GLY A 238 10.79 -8.04 -4.90
N LEU A 239 11.14 -6.89 -4.33
CA LEU A 239 10.20 -5.85 -3.90
C LEU A 239 9.69 -4.97 -5.06
N ARG A 240 10.22 -5.11 -6.28
CA ARG A 240 9.97 -4.24 -7.44
C ARG A 240 10.19 -2.76 -7.10
N ARG A 241 11.32 -2.47 -6.43
CA ARG A 241 11.73 -1.11 -6.02
C ARG A 241 13.16 -0.81 -6.50
N PRO A 242 13.48 0.47 -6.78
CA PRO A 242 14.86 0.88 -7.00
C PRO A 242 15.73 0.54 -5.80
N LEU A 243 17.01 0.22 -6.05
CA LEU A 243 17.96 -0.14 -5.01
C LEU A 243 18.01 0.91 -3.87
N GLY A 244 18.06 2.20 -4.20
CA GLY A 244 18.12 3.29 -3.22
C GLY A 244 16.87 3.50 -2.34
N CYS A 245 15.82 2.69 -2.54
CA CYS A 245 14.65 2.63 -1.65
C CYS A 245 14.79 1.56 -0.57
N VAL A 246 15.62 0.53 -0.73
CA VAL A 246 15.63 -0.65 0.14
C VAL A 246 16.85 -0.61 1.05
N TRP A 247 16.63 -0.66 2.36
CA TRP A 247 17.66 -0.53 3.39
C TRP A 247 17.44 -1.60 4.48
N PRO A 248 18.09 -2.76 4.34
CA PRO A 248 18.18 -3.75 5.42
C PRO A 248 19.13 -3.24 6.51
N GLU A 249 18.73 -3.32 7.77
CA GLU A 249 19.52 -2.91 8.92
C GLU A 249 19.51 -4.04 9.96
N ALA A 250 20.66 -4.28 10.59
CA ALA A 250 20.78 -5.22 11.70
C ALA A 250 20.55 -4.49 13.02
N VAL A 251 19.84 -5.12 13.95
CA VAL A 251 19.73 -4.63 15.32
C VAL A 251 20.83 -5.28 16.15
N SER A 252 21.90 -4.53 16.43
CA SER A 252 23.09 -5.03 17.12
C SER A 252 22.83 -5.49 18.55
N GLU A 253 21.78 -4.99 19.20
CA GLU A 253 21.49 -5.26 20.62
C GLU A 253 20.75 -6.58 20.89
N GLU A 254 20.20 -7.23 19.86
CA GLU A 254 19.38 -8.43 20.03
C GLU A 254 20.06 -9.71 19.52
N HIS A 255 19.97 -9.98 18.21
CA HIS A 255 20.59 -11.15 17.58
C HIS A 255 20.81 -10.89 16.08
N PRO A 256 21.81 -11.54 15.44
CA PRO A 256 22.17 -11.30 14.03
C PRO A 256 21.08 -11.68 13.01
N GLY A 257 20.04 -12.39 13.45
CA GLY A 257 18.85 -12.71 12.65
C GLY A 257 17.73 -11.68 12.73
N ARG A 258 17.86 -10.62 13.56
CA ARG A 258 16.84 -9.57 13.69
C ARG A 258 17.04 -8.54 12.58
N LEU A 259 16.18 -8.60 11.56
CA LEU A 259 16.20 -7.71 10.40
C LEU A 259 15.20 -6.56 10.59
N VAL A 260 15.70 -5.33 10.54
CA VAL A 260 14.88 -4.14 10.32
C VAL A 260 14.96 -3.78 8.85
N LEU A 261 13.89 -4.00 8.11
CA LEU A 261 13.80 -3.64 6.72
C LEU A 261 13.09 -2.28 6.60
N TRP A 262 13.83 -1.26 6.17
CA TRP A 262 13.26 0.02 5.81
C TRP A 262 13.14 0.14 4.27
N VAL A 263 11.95 0.51 3.80
CA VAL A 263 11.64 0.67 2.37
C VAL A 263 11.07 2.06 2.12
N GLY A 264 11.83 2.91 1.43
CA GLY A 264 11.43 4.27 1.06
C GLY A 264 10.45 4.31 -0.10
N ASP A 265 9.50 5.26 -0.06
CA ASP A 265 8.56 5.54 -1.14
C ASP A 265 9.27 6.14 -2.37
N VAL A 266 10.32 6.93 -2.11
CA VAL A 266 11.15 7.58 -3.13
C VAL A 266 12.59 7.17 -2.91
N GLU A 267 13.32 7.01 -4.01
CA GLU A 267 14.75 6.74 -3.98
C GLU A 267 15.48 7.91 -3.28
N MET A 268 16.38 7.62 -2.34
CA MET A 268 17.09 8.64 -1.55
C MET A 268 17.76 9.72 -2.42
N ARG A 269 18.27 9.36 -3.61
CA ARG A 269 18.86 10.30 -4.57
C ARG A 269 17.88 11.31 -5.17
N LYS A 270 16.60 10.93 -5.30
CA LYS A 270 15.52 11.74 -5.87
C LYS A 270 14.64 12.36 -4.78
N ALA A 271 14.81 11.94 -3.53
CA ALA A 271 14.08 12.47 -2.41
C ALA A 271 14.41 13.94 -2.20
N ARG A 272 13.38 14.76 -1.98
CA ARG A 272 13.56 16.18 -1.66
C ARG A 272 14.18 16.29 -0.27
N GLN A 273 15.36 16.91 -0.19
CA GLN A 273 16.03 17.11 1.08
C GLN A 273 15.29 18.17 1.91
N PRO A 274 15.16 17.96 3.23
CA PRO A 274 14.61 18.98 4.12
C PRO A 274 15.50 20.22 4.10
N ALA A 275 14.89 21.38 4.30
CA ALA A 275 15.62 22.64 4.39
C ALA A 275 16.66 22.54 5.53
N TRP A 276 17.90 22.93 5.23
CA TRP A 276 18.99 22.87 6.19
C TRP A 276 18.70 23.81 7.38
N PRO A 277 18.70 23.31 8.64
CA PRO A 277 18.33 24.12 9.80
C PRO A 277 19.20 25.37 9.97
N LEU A 278 20.51 25.24 9.70
CA LEU A 278 21.47 26.33 9.85
C LEU A 278 21.31 27.44 8.80
N ALA A 279 20.67 27.14 7.67
CA ALA A 279 20.34 28.17 6.69
C ALA A 279 19.34 29.21 7.22
N LYS A 280 18.67 28.93 8.35
CA LYS A 280 17.71 29.84 8.99
C LYS A 280 18.25 30.53 10.24
N THR A 281 19.00 29.81 11.07
CA THR A 281 19.45 30.31 12.38
C THR A 281 20.73 31.11 12.32
N GLY A 282 21.65 30.77 11.40
CA GLY A 282 22.82 31.59 11.13
C GLY A 282 23.81 31.76 12.28
N GLU A 283 23.86 30.84 13.24
CA GLU A 283 24.94 30.75 14.23
C GLU A 283 25.17 29.28 14.56
N VAL A 284 26.43 28.88 14.72
CA VAL A 284 26.83 27.49 14.98
C VAL A 284 27.85 27.45 16.11
N ASP A 285 27.60 26.60 17.11
CA ASP A 285 28.59 26.22 18.10
C ASP A 285 29.31 24.94 17.64
N LEU A 286 30.62 25.01 17.41
CA LEU A 286 31.45 23.87 16.99
C LEU A 286 31.57 22.76 18.03
N PHE A 287 31.30 23.09 19.29
CA PHE A 287 31.29 22.13 20.39
C PHE A 287 29.96 21.37 20.47
N GLN A 288 28.90 21.87 19.82
CA GLN A 288 27.59 21.22 19.79
C GLN A 288 27.41 20.36 18.53
N PRO A 289 26.48 19.38 18.55
CA PRO A 289 26.19 18.55 17.39
C PRO A 289 25.55 19.39 16.28
N VAL A 290 26.25 19.54 15.15
CA VAL A 290 25.81 20.35 14.02
C VAL A 290 25.08 19.47 13.01
N PRO A 291 23.85 19.81 12.57
CA PRO A 291 23.12 19.00 11.59
C PRO A 291 23.84 19.06 10.24
N TYR A 292 24.39 17.94 9.80
CA TYR A 292 25.24 17.90 8.61
C TYR A 292 24.54 17.25 7.42
N ALA A 293 24.07 16.02 7.59
CA ALA A 293 23.44 15.23 6.54
C ALA A 293 22.09 14.69 7.00
N THR A 294 21.35 14.09 6.07
CA THR A 294 20.11 13.39 6.36
C THR A 294 20.29 11.90 6.12
N ASP A 295 19.67 11.10 6.99
CA ASP A 295 19.57 9.66 6.78
C ASP A 295 18.51 9.34 5.70
N GLN A 296 18.38 8.06 5.36
CA GLN A 296 17.35 7.54 4.46
C GLN A 296 15.92 7.88 4.93
N ARG A 297 15.72 8.11 6.23
CA ARG A 297 14.42 8.45 6.85
C ARG A 297 14.16 9.97 6.83
N GLY A 298 15.10 10.78 6.36
CA GLY A 298 15.02 12.23 6.31
C GLY A 298 15.20 12.92 7.68
N GLN A 299 15.78 12.22 8.64
CA GLN A 299 16.23 12.73 9.93
C GLN A 299 17.63 13.30 9.80
N TRP A 300 17.93 14.37 10.55
CA TRP A 300 19.25 14.97 10.55
C TRP A 300 20.23 14.09 11.32
N VAL A 301 21.36 13.80 10.70
CA VAL A 301 22.53 13.17 11.31
C VAL A 301 23.45 14.30 11.75
N PRO A 302 23.52 14.59 13.06
CA PRO A 302 24.41 15.63 13.56
C PRO A 302 25.84 15.10 13.68
N ILE A 303 26.81 15.99 13.50
CA ILE A 303 28.23 15.70 13.72
C ILE A 303 28.82 16.86 14.54
N THR A 304 29.59 16.52 15.57
CA THR A 304 30.32 17.50 16.39
C THR A 304 31.69 17.76 15.77
N LEU A 305 31.98 19.01 15.42
CA LEU A 305 33.19 19.39 14.67
C LEU A 305 34.45 19.39 15.52
N MET A 306 34.37 19.80 16.78
CA MET A 306 35.54 20.07 17.62
C MET A 306 36.46 18.84 17.86
N TYR A 307 35.99 17.63 17.58
CA TYR A 307 36.76 16.39 17.78
C TYR A 307 36.77 15.47 16.55
N ALA A 308 36.25 15.93 15.41
CA ALA A 308 36.09 15.10 14.22
C ALA A 308 37.16 15.43 13.17
N SER A 309 37.94 14.43 12.78
CA SER A 309 38.70 14.46 11.53
C SER A 309 37.85 13.83 10.43
N VAL A 310 37.46 14.61 9.42
CA VAL A 310 36.54 14.17 8.37
C VAL A 310 37.28 14.00 7.04
N ILE A 311 37.16 12.81 6.44
CA ILE A 311 37.68 12.53 5.10
C ILE A 311 36.49 12.39 4.15
N ILE A 312 36.47 13.17 3.06
CA ILE A 312 35.41 13.12 2.04
C ILE A 312 36.00 12.60 0.73
N GLY A 313 35.74 11.33 0.43
CA GLY A 313 36.11 10.68 -0.83
C GLY A 313 34.90 10.49 -1.73
N ALA A 314 34.94 11.01 -2.95
CA ALA A 314 33.91 10.70 -3.97
C ALA A 314 34.43 10.92 -5.39
N PHE A 315 33.75 10.28 -6.36
CA PHE A 315 33.94 10.55 -7.78
C PHE A 315 33.56 12.00 -8.16
N PRO A 316 34.12 12.56 -9.24
CA PRO A 316 33.74 13.89 -9.72
C PRO A 316 32.23 14.02 -9.95
N ARG A 317 31.63 15.15 -9.56
CA ARG A 317 30.18 15.47 -9.65
C ARG A 317 29.27 14.69 -8.69
N TRP A 318 29.81 13.95 -7.71
CA TRP A 318 29.03 13.26 -6.67
C TRP A 318 28.81 14.10 -5.39
N GLY A 319 28.94 15.42 -5.50
CA GLY A 319 28.62 16.33 -4.40
C GLY A 319 29.71 16.54 -3.34
N LYS A 320 30.93 15.99 -3.50
CA LYS A 320 32.03 16.20 -2.53
C LYS A 320 32.31 17.67 -2.23
N LEU A 321 32.28 18.52 -3.26
CA LEU A 321 32.52 19.97 -3.11
C LEU A 321 31.39 20.66 -2.34
N SER A 322 30.14 20.28 -2.61
CA SER A 322 28.98 20.81 -1.87
C SER A 322 28.99 20.35 -0.40
N SER A 323 29.39 19.10 -0.17
CA SER A 323 29.58 18.50 1.15
C SER A 323 30.70 19.20 1.93
N CYS A 324 31.86 19.48 1.33
CA CYS A 324 32.90 20.31 1.93
C CYS A 324 32.44 21.75 2.17
N GLY A 325 31.66 22.33 1.24
CA GLY A 325 31.12 23.68 1.39
C GLY A 325 30.20 23.83 2.60
N CYS A 326 29.35 22.84 2.88
CA CYS A 326 28.49 22.84 4.08
C CYS A 326 29.31 22.85 5.38
N TRP A 327 30.45 22.17 5.40
CA TRP A 327 31.39 22.21 6.52
C TRP A 327 32.04 23.58 6.67
N GLY A 328 32.57 24.13 5.58
CA GLY A 328 33.19 25.45 5.57
C GLY A 328 32.22 26.54 6.02
N LEU A 329 30.95 26.46 5.60
CA LEU A 329 29.87 27.30 6.10
C LEU A 329 29.67 27.06 7.61
N SER A 330 29.45 25.83 8.06
CA SER A 330 29.23 25.57 9.50
C SER A 330 30.35 26.13 10.39
N ALA A 331 31.60 26.08 9.93
CA ALA A 331 32.73 26.70 10.63
C ALA A 331 32.73 28.24 10.51
N HIS A 332 32.49 28.80 9.33
CA HIS A 332 32.42 30.26 9.14
C HIS A 332 31.38 30.94 10.05
N TRP A 333 30.25 30.28 10.26
CA TRP A 333 29.18 30.78 11.13
C TRP A 333 29.45 30.53 12.64
N ALA A 334 30.63 29.98 12.98
CA ALA A 334 31.07 29.82 14.36
C ALA A 334 32.05 30.95 14.76
N PRO A 335 31.72 31.77 15.77
CA PRO A 335 32.45 33.00 16.08
C PRO A 335 33.89 32.79 16.59
N ALA A 336 34.23 31.60 17.07
CA ALA A 336 35.55 31.28 17.64
C ALA A 336 36.41 30.38 16.73
N SER A 337 36.14 30.35 15.43
CA SER A 337 36.84 29.45 14.49
C SER A 337 37.72 30.20 13.49
N SER A 338 38.79 29.55 13.04
CA SER A 338 39.63 30.03 11.93
C SER A 338 39.70 28.94 10.87
N CYS A 339 39.32 29.28 9.64
CA CYS A 339 39.29 28.35 8.51
C CYS A 339 40.47 28.61 7.57
N ALA A 340 41.32 27.60 7.36
CA ALA A 340 42.31 27.59 6.29
C ALA A 340 41.82 26.65 5.18
N CYS A 341 41.78 27.14 3.94
CA CYS A 341 41.43 26.34 2.77
C CYS A 341 42.64 26.23 1.84
N THR A 342 43.06 25.01 1.55
CA THR A 342 44.14 24.74 0.59
C THR A 342 43.57 23.95 -0.57
N THR A 343 43.50 24.57 -1.74
CA THR A 343 43.06 23.92 -2.97
C THR A 343 44.26 23.59 -3.83
N TRP A 344 44.49 22.30 -4.09
CA TRP A 344 45.45 21.85 -5.09
C TRP A 344 44.69 21.41 -6.33
N GLU A 345 44.80 22.19 -7.40
CA GLU A 345 44.24 21.85 -8.69
C GLU A 345 45.38 21.48 -9.64
N PRO A 346 45.48 20.22 -10.10
CA PRO A 346 46.40 19.88 -11.18
C PRO A 346 45.89 20.59 -12.42
N ARG A 347 46.45 21.75 -12.73
CA ARG A 347 46.26 22.39 -14.05
C ARG A 347 46.79 21.42 -15.10
N ALA A 348 45.89 20.68 -15.73
CA ALA A 348 46.16 20.03 -17.01
C ALA A 348 46.30 21.14 -18.06
N THR A 349 47.43 21.85 -18.03
CA THR A 349 47.92 22.55 -19.21
C THR A 349 48.25 21.47 -20.22
N TRP A 350 47.30 21.11 -21.06
CA TRP A 350 47.57 20.53 -22.37
C TRP A 350 48.26 21.60 -23.21
N ARG A 351 49.51 21.94 -22.86
CA ARG A 351 50.44 22.51 -23.83
C ARG A 351 50.64 21.40 -24.84
N ARG A 352 49.92 21.53 -25.96
CA ARG A 352 50.20 20.84 -27.20
C ARG A 352 51.70 21.01 -27.46
N TRP A 353 52.47 19.94 -27.26
CA TRP A 353 53.86 19.90 -27.66
C TRP A 353 53.88 19.88 -29.19
N SER A 354 54.53 20.93 -29.70
CA SER A 354 54.86 21.36 -31.06
C SER A 354 55.16 20.29 -32.11
N ALA A 355 54.66 20.50 -33.34
CA ALA A 355 55.44 21.06 -34.47
C ALA A 355 54.46 21.56 -35.53
#